data_AF-A0A098VS95-F1
#
_entry.id   AF-A0A098VS95-F1
#
_cell.length_a   1.000
_cell.length_b   1.000
_cell.length_c   1.000
_cell.angle_alpha   90.00
_cell.angle_beta   90.00
_cell.angle_gamma   90.00
#
_symmetry.space_group_name_H-M   'P 1'
#
loop_
_entity.id
_entity.type
_entity.pdbx_description
1 polymer ?
#
loop_
_entity_poly.entity_id
_entity_poly.type
_entity_poly.pdbx_seq_one_letter_code
_entity_poly.pdbx_strand_id
1 'polypeptide(L)'
;MPFGQIVIGPAGAGKSTFCTGMQQLLQSLGRKCHVINLDPGSMMFPPVEDAPARYTPAVDVTEICSQWDLMGRLSIGPNAALVEAMRMLVAPPNCTWFLSRLKSIITQNEKDVEEDGEVPYFIFDFPGQAELITNEPYLFQLILLLEKSLQFRLVAICLVDATTAIFTKERLVSSKLLCLTAMASIELPFINAFSKTDLLTPSEKENLALEREDPGLDKICNDFDPDFGPDSGTSTEINAADSKAPDCFIESNVMRKTTTRKSQHRLWYLLEELVEDMPYLHHMLVAVEDKDSMLRILRAADRANGYVFGGLTQGNDCIMGISAQAL
;
A
#
# COMPACT_ATOMS: atom_id res chain seq x y z
N MET A 1 -3.75 -4.29 -23.14
CA MET A 1 -2.99 -3.59 -22.08
C MET A 1 -3.40 -4.18 -20.74
N PRO A 2 -2.47 -4.74 -19.95
CA PRO A 2 -2.79 -5.37 -18.65
C PRO A 2 -2.86 -4.34 -17.52
N PHE A 3 -3.75 -4.58 -16.57
CA PHE A 3 -3.91 -3.75 -15.35
C PHE A 3 -3.47 -4.55 -14.14
N GLY A 4 -2.96 -3.88 -13.12
CA GLY A 4 -2.64 -4.56 -11.89
C GLY A 4 -2.36 -3.66 -10.70
N GLN A 5 -2.10 -4.32 -9.58
CA GLN A 5 -1.73 -3.68 -8.33
C GLN A 5 -0.46 -4.31 -7.75
N ILE A 6 0.36 -3.47 -7.16
CA ILE A 6 1.56 -3.85 -6.43
C ILE A 6 1.25 -3.74 -4.95
N VAL A 7 1.33 -4.86 -4.23
CA VAL A 7 1.04 -4.92 -2.79
C VAL A 7 2.34 -4.85 -2.02
N ILE A 8 2.54 -3.75 -1.30
CA ILE A 8 3.74 -3.46 -0.50
C ILE A 8 3.36 -3.16 0.95
N GLY A 9 4.37 -3.08 1.82
CA GLY A 9 4.19 -2.77 3.23
C GLY A 9 5.11 -3.60 4.13
N PRO A 10 5.30 -3.18 5.39
CA PRO A 10 6.20 -3.84 6.33
C PRO A 10 5.82 -5.30 6.62
N ALA A 11 6.76 -6.03 7.20
CA ALA A 11 6.57 -7.42 7.59
C ALA A 11 5.45 -7.50 8.62
N GLY A 12 4.57 -8.51 8.46
CA GLY A 12 3.41 -8.67 9.33
C GLY A 12 2.18 -7.82 8.96
N ALA A 13 2.25 -6.90 8.00
CA ALA A 13 1.08 -6.12 7.54
C ALA A 13 0.01 -6.94 6.77
N GLY A 14 0.23 -8.24 6.54
CA GLY A 14 -0.77 -9.11 5.92
C GLY A 14 -0.85 -9.05 4.39
N LYS A 15 0.23 -8.68 3.70
CA LYS A 15 0.30 -8.59 2.22
C LYS A 15 -0.19 -9.85 1.50
N SER A 16 0.37 -11.02 1.80
CA SER A 16 -0.06 -12.27 1.16
C SER A 16 -1.50 -12.63 1.48
N THR A 17 -1.98 -12.35 2.70
CA THR A 17 -3.38 -12.55 3.10
C THR A 17 -4.32 -11.62 2.33
N PHE A 18 -3.92 -10.37 2.12
CA PHE A 18 -4.65 -9.43 1.27
C PHE A 18 -4.68 -9.90 -0.19
N CYS A 19 -3.57 -10.40 -0.73
CA CYS A 19 -3.51 -10.95 -2.09
C CYS A 19 -4.46 -12.15 -2.25
N THR A 20 -4.50 -13.05 -1.27
CA THR A 20 -5.47 -14.16 -1.19
C THR A 20 -6.91 -13.66 -1.25
N GLY A 21 -7.28 -12.76 -0.32
CA GLY A 21 -8.65 -12.28 -0.23
C GLY A 21 -9.07 -11.49 -1.46
N MET A 22 -8.16 -10.70 -2.04
CA MET A 22 -8.42 -9.95 -3.27
C MET A 22 -8.60 -10.88 -4.48
N GLN A 23 -7.81 -11.96 -4.59
CA GLN A 23 -7.99 -12.95 -5.65
C GLN A 23 -9.36 -13.63 -5.53
N GLN A 24 -9.75 -14.05 -4.31
CA GLN A 24 -11.07 -14.65 -4.06
C GLN A 24 -12.21 -13.67 -4.36
N LEU A 25 -12.06 -12.40 -3.97
CA LEU A 25 -13.04 -11.36 -4.27
C LEU A 25 -13.19 -11.16 -5.79
N LEU A 26 -12.09 -11.01 -6.52
CA LEU A 26 -12.11 -10.82 -7.98
C LEU A 26 -12.75 -12.02 -8.68
N GLN A 27 -12.39 -13.25 -8.29
CA GLN A 27 -13.01 -14.47 -8.80
C GLN A 27 -14.51 -14.52 -8.52
N SER A 28 -14.96 -14.09 -7.33
CA SER A 28 -16.39 -14.02 -6.98
C SER A 28 -17.16 -12.98 -7.79
N LEU A 29 -16.47 -11.96 -8.30
CA LEU A 29 -17.01 -10.94 -9.21
C LEU A 29 -16.96 -11.37 -10.68
N GLY A 30 -16.48 -12.60 -10.96
CA GLY A 30 -16.25 -13.10 -12.32
C GLY A 30 -14.91 -12.67 -12.92
N ARG A 31 -14.22 -11.67 -12.35
CA ARG A 31 -13.00 -11.08 -12.92
C ARG A 31 -11.81 -12.04 -12.87
N LYS A 32 -11.22 -12.30 -14.03
CA LYS A 32 -9.97 -13.04 -14.14
C LYS A 32 -8.80 -12.31 -13.45
N CYS A 33 -8.15 -13.00 -12.51
CA CYS A 33 -7.06 -12.46 -11.69
C CYS A 33 -5.86 -13.41 -11.63
N HIS A 34 -4.65 -12.87 -11.81
CA HIS A 34 -3.39 -13.59 -11.69
C HIS A 34 -2.53 -13.00 -10.57
N VAL A 35 -2.20 -13.81 -9.56
CA VAL A 35 -1.29 -13.41 -8.48
C VAL A 35 0.14 -13.82 -8.84
N ILE A 36 1.07 -12.89 -8.70
CA ILE A 36 2.51 -13.05 -8.96
C ILE A 36 3.22 -12.96 -7.61
N ASN A 37 3.88 -14.05 -7.18
CA ASN A 37 4.67 -14.03 -5.96
C ASN A 37 6.06 -13.48 -6.25
N LEU A 38 6.41 -12.37 -5.61
CA LEU A 38 7.75 -11.77 -5.64
C LEU A 38 8.46 -11.88 -4.30
N ASP A 39 7.89 -12.56 -3.30
CA ASP A 39 8.55 -12.82 -2.02
C ASP A 39 9.30 -14.17 -2.03
N PRO A 40 10.65 -14.16 -2.11
CA PRO A 40 11.47 -15.36 -2.11
C PRO A 40 11.63 -15.98 -0.71
N GLY A 41 11.24 -15.24 0.34
CA GLY A 41 11.17 -15.72 1.72
C GLY A 41 9.82 -16.31 2.08
N SER A 42 8.83 -16.21 1.20
CA SER A 42 7.55 -16.87 1.37
C SER A 42 7.77 -18.38 1.36
N MET A 43 7.69 -19.00 2.54
CA MET A 43 7.52 -20.45 2.61
C MET A 43 6.12 -20.73 2.06
N MET A 44 6.01 -20.95 0.75
CA MET A 44 4.89 -21.70 0.21
C MET A 44 5.05 -23.12 0.76
N PHE A 45 4.51 -23.32 1.98
CA PHE A 45 4.26 -24.66 2.43
C PHE A 45 3.35 -25.29 1.37
N PRO A 46 3.66 -26.51 0.88
CA PRO A 46 2.68 -27.25 0.10
C PRO A 46 1.37 -27.26 0.89
N PRO A 47 0.20 -27.24 0.23
CA PRO A 47 -1.08 -27.24 0.91
C PRO A 47 -1.07 -28.37 1.94
N VAL A 48 -0.96 -27.99 3.22
CA VAL A 48 -1.14 -28.91 4.33
C VAL A 48 -2.64 -29.19 4.34
N GLU A 49 -3.03 -30.46 4.45
CA GLU A 49 -4.43 -30.91 4.27
C GLU A 49 -5.46 -30.14 5.10
N ASP A 50 -5.03 -29.44 6.17
CA ASP A 50 -5.88 -28.68 7.09
C ASP A 50 -5.63 -27.14 7.09
N ALA A 51 -4.76 -26.61 6.22
CA ALA A 51 -4.52 -25.17 6.12
C ALA A 51 -5.00 -24.64 4.76
N PRO A 52 -5.80 -23.56 4.72
CA PRO A 52 -6.22 -22.98 3.46
C PRO A 52 -4.97 -22.53 2.67
N ALA A 53 -4.82 -23.06 1.46
CA ALA A 53 -3.77 -22.62 0.55
C ALA A 53 -3.94 -21.10 0.33
N ARG A 54 -2.87 -20.32 0.55
CA ARG A 54 -2.92 -18.85 0.44
C ARG A 54 -3.47 -18.44 -0.92
N TYR A 55 -2.74 -18.75 -1.96
CA TYR A 55 -3.14 -18.54 -3.35
C TYR A 55 -2.23 -19.40 -4.21
N THR A 56 -2.67 -19.71 -5.42
CA THR A 56 -1.80 -20.34 -6.42
C THR A 56 -1.16 -19.24 -7.26
N PRO A 57 0.16 -19.01 -7.16
CA PRO A 57 0.82 -18.01 -7.98
C PRO A 57 0.81 -18.44 -9.45
N ALA A 58 0.56 -17.50 -10.35
CA ALA A 58 0.74 -17.72 -11.79
C ALA A 58 2.22 -17.68 -12.18
N VAL A 59 3.02 -16.90 -11.45
CA VAL A 59 4.48 -16.87 -11.53
C VAL A 59 5.03 -16.72 -10.12
N ASP A 60 6.06 -17.50 -9.79
CA ASP A 60 6.71 -17.48 -8.49
C ASP A 60 8.21 -17.23 -8.62
N VAL A 61 8.72 -16.20 -7.92
CA VAL A 61 10.16 -15.88 -7.87
C VAL A 61 10.98 -17.00 -7.21
N THR A 62 10.37 -17.84 -6.37
CA THR A 62 11.07 -18.97 -5.74
C THR A 62 11.58 -19.99 -6.76
N GLU A 63 11.01 -20.04 -7.98
CA GLU A 63 11.51 -20.83 -9.11
C GLU A 63 12.92 -20.39 -9.57
N ILE A 64 13.26 -19.11 -9.39
CA ILE A 64 14.60 -18.58 -9.68
C ILE A 64 15.53 -18.84 -8.51
N CYS A 65 15.10 -18.43 -7.31
CA CYS A 65 15.87 -18.61 -6.08
C CYS A 65 14.98 -18.46 -4.84
N SER A 66 15.14 -19.38 -3.90
CA SER A 66 14.59 -19.21 -2.55
C SER A 66 15.56 -18.41 -1.66
N GLN A 67 15.03 -17.73 -0.65
CA GLN A 67 15.85 -17.05 0.36
C GLN A 67 16.82 -18.01 1.05
N TRP A 68 16.36 -19.22 1.38
CA TRP A 68 17.16 -20.25 2.06
C TRP A 68 18.33 -20.73 1.20
N ASP A 69 18.09 -20.94 -0.11
CA ASP A 69 19.15 -21.35 -1.03
C ASP A 69 20.23 -20.28 -1.15
N LEU A 70 19.85 -19.00 -1.19
CA LEU A 70 20.81 -17.89 -1.26
C LEU A 70 21.62 -17.75 0.02
N MET A 71 20.98 -17.89 1.19
CA MET A 71 21.67 -17.89 2.47
C MET A 71 22.73 -19.01 2.52
N GLY A 72 22.39 -20.21 2.06
CA GLY A 72 23.31 -21.35 2.01
C GLY A 72 24.44 -21.16 0.98
N ARG A 73 24.10 -20.74 -0.24
CA ARG A 73 25.07 -20.63 -1.35
C ARG A 73 26.05 -19.49 -1.18
N LEU A 74 25.59 -18.34 -0.68
CA LEU A 74 26.40 -17.12 -0.58
C LEU A 74 26.89 -16.86 0.84
N SER A 75 26.46 -17.65 1.83
CA SER A 75 26.79 -17.45 3.26
C SER A 75 26.42 -16.05 3.75
N ILE A 76 25.29 -15.52 3.27
CA ILE A 76 24.77 -14.20 3.62
C ILE A 76 23.59 -14.31 4.59
N GLY A 77 23.33 -13.23 5.33
CA GLY A 77 22.19 -13.15 6.24
C GLY A 77 20.83 -13.10 5.51
N PRO A 78 19.71 -13.30 6.23
CA PRO A 78 18.37 -13.40 5.63
C PRO A 78 17.96 -12.14 4.87
N ASN A 79 18.24 -10.94 5.38
CA ASN A 79 17.87 -9.69 4.70
C ASN A 79 18.70 -9.48 3.43
N ALA A 80 20.00 -9.77 3.49
CA ALA A 80 20.87 -9.70 2.33
C ALA A 80 20.45 -10.70 1.23
N ALA A 81 19.99 -11.90 1.62
CA ALA A 81 19.45 -12.87 0.69
C ALA A 81 18.19 -12.37 -0.05
N LEU A 82 17.31 -11.63 0.63
CA LEU A 82 16.12 -11.04 -0.02
C LEU A 82 16.49 -9.94 -1.02
N VAL A 83 17.43 -9.05 -0.65
CA VAL A 83 17.95 -8.02 -1.55
C VAL A 83 18.61 -8.66 -2.78
N GLU A 84 19.42 -9.68 -2.56
CA GLU A 84 20.11 -10.41 -3.62
C GLU A 84 19.13 -11.14 -4.54
N ALA A 85 18.06 -11.73 -4.00
CA ALA A 85 17.02 -12.35 -4.80
C ALA A 85 16.33 -11.35 -5.74
N MET A 86 15.97 -10.16 -5.23
CA MET A 86 15.38 -9.09 -6.04
C MET A 86 16.35 -8.57 -7.10
N ARG A 87 17.63 -8.42 -6.75
CA ARG A 87 18.69 -8.07 -7.70
C ARG A 87 18.81 -9.12 -8.82
N MET A 88 18.79 -10.40 -8.45
CA MET A 88 18.86 -11.51 -9.40
C MET A 88 17.63 -11.54 -10.31
N LEU A 89 16.43 -11.21 -9.82
CA LEU A 89 15.20 -11.14 -10.62
C LEU A 89 15.29 -10.07 -11.72
N VAL A 90 15.79 -8.88 -11.37
CA VAL A 90 15.90 -7.75 -12.31
C VAL A 90 17.08 -7.90 -13.28
N ALA A 91 18.09 -8.70 -12.93
CA ALA A 91 19.24 -8.96 -13.77
C ALA A 91 18.96 -9.99 -14.89
N PRO A 92 19.57 -9.84 -16.09
CA PRO A 92 19.56 -10.89 -17.11
C PRO A 92 20.31 -12.15 -16.64
N PRO A 93 19.85 -13.37 -16.99
CA PRO A 93 18.73 -13.68 -17.88
C PRO A 93 17.35 -13.78 -17.19
N ASN A 94 17.30 -13.66 -15.86
CA ASN A 94 16.08 -13.92 -15.08
C ASN A 94 14.97 -12.92 -15.38
N CYS A 95 15.31 -11.65 -15.61
CA CYS A 95 14.31 -10.64 -15.98
C CYS A 95 13.63 -10.99 -17.32
N THR A 96 14.39 -11.53 -18.28
CA THR A 96 13.85 -11.99 -19.57
C THR A 96 12.92 -13.19 -19.38
N TRP A 97 13.28 -14.15 -18.53
CA TRP A 97 12.41 -15.25 -18.16
C TRP A 97 11.11 -14.76 -17.53
N PHE A 98 11.19 -13.84 -16.57
CA PHE A 98 10.05 -13.29 -15.85
C PHE A 98 9.08 -12.56 -16.79
N LEU A 99 9.62 -11.67 -17.63
CA LEU A 99 8.83 -10.96 -18.63
C LEU A 99 8.20 -11.91 -19.66
N SER A 100 8.91 -12.97 -20.06
CA SER A 100 8.37 -13.98 -20.97
C SER A 100 7.18 -14.73 -20.35
N ARG A 101 7.27 -15.11 -19.07
CA ARG A 101 6.17 -15.78 -18.35
C ARG A 101 4.92 -14.88 -18.30
N LEU A 102 5.10 -13.62 -17.92
CA LEU A 102 4.00 -12.65 -17.89
C LEU A 102 3.40 -12.44 -19.29
N LYS A 103 4.24 -12.32 -20.32
CA LYS A 103 3.78 -12.16 -21.70
C LYS A 103 2.96 -13.36 -22.17
N SER A 104 3.39 -14.59 -21.85
CA SER A 104 2.62 -15.80 -22.18
C SER A 104 1.23 -15.79 -21.54
N ILE A 105 1.11 -15.35 -20.28
CA ILE A 105 -0.18 -15.22 -19.58
C ILE A 105 -1.05 -14.16 -20.27
N ILE A 106 -0.48 -13.00 -20.58
CA ILE A 106 -1.21 -11.91 -21.26
C ILE A 106 -1.73 -12.38 -22.62
N THR A 107 -0.89 -13.00 -23.46
CA THR A 107 -1.29 -13.46 -24.80
C THR A 107 -2.28 -14.63 -24.77
N GLN A 108 -2.21 -15.52 -23.77
CA GLN A 108 -3.23 -16.54 -23.58
C GLN A 108 -4.57 -15.88 -23.25
N ASN A 109 -4.57 -14.92 -22.35
CA ASN A 109 -5.78 -14.20 -21.96
C ASN A 109 -6.35 -13.34 -23.09
N GLU A 110 -5.54 -12.75 -23.97
CA GLU A 110 -6.04 -11.99 -25.13
C GLU A 110 -6.96 -12.82 -26.02
N LYS A 111 -6.73 -14.13 -26.16
CA LYS A 111 -7.63 -15.03 -26.88
C LYS A 111 -8.94 -15.26 -26.13
N ASP A 112 -8.86 -15.40 -24.81
CA ASP A 112 -10.04 -15.57 -23.96
C ASP A 112 -10.87 -14.28 -23.89
N VAL A 113 -10.22 -13.10 -23.97
CA VAL A 113 -10.90 -11.78 -24.00
C VAL A 113 -11.76 -11.62 -25.25
N GLU A 114 -11.34 -12.17 -26.39
CA GLU A 114 -12.15 -12.13 -27.61
C GLU A 114 -13.46 -12.94 -27.48
N GLU A 115 -13.51 -13.90 -26.54
CA GLU A 115 -14.69 -14.74 -26.29
C GLU A 115 -15.56 -14.21 -25.13
N ASP A 116 -14.94 -13.83 -23.99
CA ASP A 116 -15.64 -13.46 -22.75
C ASP A 116 -15.63 -11.94 -22.47
N GLY A 117 -14.85 -11.15 -23.20
CA GLY A 117 -14.74 -9.70 -23.05
C GLY A 117 -13.98 -9.22 -21.81
N GLU A 118 -13.44 -10.10 -20.96
CA GLU A 118 -12.85 -9.69 -19.68
C GLU A 118 -11.35 -9.36 -19.75
N VAL A 119 -10.96 -8.21 -19.20
CA VAL A 119 -9.55 -7.79 -19.16
C VAL A 119 -8.83 -8.43 -17.96
N PRO A 120 -7.66 -9.09 -18.14
CA PRO A 120 -6.96 -9.74 -17.05
C PRO A 120 -6.38 -8.74 -16.04
N TYR A 121 -6.56 -9.03 -14.75
CA TYR A 121 -6.04 -8.25 -13.64
C TYR A 121 -4.86 -8.97 -12.95
N PHE A 122 -3.81 -8.23 -12.60
CA PHE A 122 -2.59 -8.80 -12.00
C PHE A 122 -2.35 -8.24 -10.59
N ILE A 123 -1.97 -9.12 -9.65
CA ILE A 123 -1.62 -8.74 -8.28
C ILE A 123 -0.18 -9.18 -8.01
N PHE A 124 0.69 -8.24 -7.67
CA PHE A 124 2.08 -8.53 -7.34
C PHE A 124 2.29 -8.49 -5.82
N ASP A 125 2.60 -9.63 -5.21
CA ASP A 125 2.88 -9.75 -3.77
C ASP A 125 4.38 -9.54 -3.51
N PHE A 126 4.76 -8.39 -2.92
CA PHE A 126 6.16 -8.06 -2.67
C PHE A 126 6.67 -8.56 -1.31
N PRO A 127 8.00 -8.78 -1.18
CA PRO A 127 8.62 -9.11 0.09
C PRO A 127 8.32 -8.07 1.18
N GLY A 128 8.24 -8.52 2.43
CA GLY A 128 7.84 -7.66 3.55
C GLY A 128 8.92 -6.80 4.20
N GLN A 129 10.18 -6.87 3.78
CA GLN A 129 11.22 -6.07 4.42
C GLN A 129 11.15 -4.62 3.95
N ALA A 130 11.14 -3.67 4.89
CA ALA A 130 10.97 -2.25 4.59
C ALA A 130 12.14 -1.69 3.76
N GLU A 131 13.36 -2.22 3.95
CA GLU A 131 14.56 -1.80 3.24
C GLU A 131 14.48 -2.02 1.73
N LEU A 132 13.73 -3.05 1.30
CA LEU A 132 13.50 -3.34 -0.12
C LEU A 132 12.58 -2.33 -0.80
N ILE A 133 11.74 -1.66 -0.01
CA ILE A 133 10.79 -0.67 -0.50
C ILE A 133 11.44 0.72 -0.52
N THR A 134 12.25 1.05 0.49
CA THR A 134 12.72 2.43 0.71
C THR A 134 14.14 2.71 0.23
N ASN A 135 15.03 1.71 0.22
CA ASN A 135 16.46 1.95 0.01
C ASN A 135 17.00 1.36 -1.30
N GLU A 136 16.38 0.29 -1.80
CA GLU A 136 16.90 -0.44 -2.95
C GLU A 136 16.20 -0.06 -4.27
N PRO A 137 16.95 0.15 -5.37
CA PRO A 137 16.37 0.59 -6.65
C PRO A 137 15.63 -0.53 -7.40
N TYR A 138 15.69 -1.78 -6.92
CA TYR A 138 15.18 -2.94 -7.66
C TYR A 138 13.66 -2.92 -7.83
N LEU A 139 12.92 -2.40 -6.84
CA LEU A 139 11.47 -2.23 -6.95
C LEU A 139 11.12 -1.30 -8.11
N PHE A 140 11.75 -0.12 -8.14
CA PHE A 140 11.55 0.86 -9.20
C PHE A 140 11.98 0.33 -10.57
N GLN A 141 13.13 -0.36 -10.64
CA GLN A 141 13.58 -0.99 -11.89
C GLN A 141 12.60 -2.04 -12.39
N LEU A 142 12.05 -2.88 -11.50
CA LEU A 142 11.05 -3.88 -11.86
C LEU A 142 9.76 -3.23 -12.39
N ILE A 143 9.28 -2.17 -11.73
CA ILE A 143 8.11 -1.40 -12.18
C ILE A 143 8.35 -0.84 -13.59
N LEU A 144 9.48 -0.16 -13.80
CA LEU A 144 9.83 0.39 -15.11
C LEU A 144 9.93 -0.69 -16.20
N LEU A 145 10.44 -1.88 -15.86
CA LEU A 145 10.50 -3.01 -16.80
C LEU A 145 9.09 -3.48 -17.18
N LEU A 146 8.17 -3.58 -16.22
CA LEU A 146 6.78 -3.97 -16.46
C LEU A 146 6.03 -2.93 -17.33
N GLU A 147 6.18 -1.65 -17.01
CA GLU A 147 5.54 -0.56 -17.76
C GLU A 147 6.10 -0.45 -19.19
N LYS A 148 7.43 -0.44 -19.36
CA LYS A 148 8.04 -0.24 -20.68
C LYS A 148 7.92 -1.45 -21.58
N SER A 149 8.05 -2.67 -21.03
CA SER A 149 8.12 -3.89 -21.84
C SER A 149 6.76 -4.50 -22.12
N LEU A 150 5.82 -4.40 -21.17
CA LEU A 150 4.52 -5.06 -21.21
C LEU A 150 3.34 -4.08 -21.13
N GLN A 151 3.60 -2.76 -21.03
CA GLN A 151 2.58 -1.71 -21.01
C GLN A 151 1.57 -1.88 -19.87
N PHE A 152 2.05 -2.33 -18.71
CA PHE A 152 1.23 -2.43 -17.51
C PHE A 152 0.76 -1.05 -17.04
N ARG A 153 -0.49 -0.99 -16.57
CA ARG A 153 -0.98 0.11 -15.73
C ARG A 153 -1.09 -0.37 -14.29
N LEU A 154 -0.27 0.21 -13.41
CA LEU A 154 -0.08 -0.27 -12.04
C LEU A 154 -0.52 0.77 -11.03
N VAL A 155 -0.99 0.28 -9.89
CA VAL A 155 -1.23 1.07 -8.67
C VAL A 155 -0.51 0.40 -7.51
N ALA A 156 0.15 1.17 -6.65
CA ALA A 156 0.75 0.66 -5.43
C ALA A 156 -0.26 0.71 -4.28
N ILE A 157 -0.42 -0.41 -3.56
CA ILE A 157 -1.21 -0.51 -2.34
C ILE A 157 -0.24 -0.78 -1.19
N CYS A 158 -0.09 0.19 -0.29
CA CYS A 158 0.74 0.06 0.90
C CYS A 158 -0.11 -0.33 2.10
N LEU A 159 0.14 -1.54 2.61
CA LEU A 159 -0.53 -2.07 3.78
C LEU A 159 0.29 -1.77 5.03
N VAL A 160 -0.36 -1.19 6.03
CA VAL A 160 0.19 -0.99 7.37
C VAL A 160 -0.66 -1.77 8.36
N ASP A 161 -0.05 -2.40 9.36
CA ASP A 161 -0.80 -3.06 10.44
C ASP A 161 -1.44 -2.02 11.36
N ALA A 162 -2.78 -1.96 11.37
CA ALA A 162 -3.51 -0.99 12.17
C ALA A 162 -3.30 -1.17 13.68
N THR A 163 -3.19 -2.43 14.14
CA THR A 163 -2.99 -2.74 15.56
C THR A 163 -1.63 -2.22 16.06
N THR A 164 -0.63 -2.25 15.19
CA THR A 164 0.72 -1.75 15.52
C THR A 164 0.77 -0.23 15.45
N ALA A 165 0.08 0.37 14.49
CA ALA A 165 0.05 1.81 14.28
C ALA A 165 -0.67 2.56 15.42
N ILE A 166 -1.84 2.07 15.86
CA ILE A 166 -2.68 2.76 16.86
C ILE A 166 -2.11 2.67 18.28
N PHE A 167 -1.25 1.68 18.56
CA PHE A 167 -0.76 1.41 19.92
C PHE A 167 -0.15 2.64 20.60
N THR A 168 0.52 3.52 19.84
CA THR A 168 1.11 4.77 20.32
C THR A 168 1.13 5.79 19.18
N LYS A 169 0.91 7.07 19.47
CA LYS A 169 0.97 8.16 18.48
C LYS A 169 2.28 8.19 17.69
N GLU A 170 3.40 7.91 18.34
CA GLU A 170 4.72 7.89 17.71
C GLU A 170 4.84 6.80 16.63
N ARG A 171 4.18 5.65 16.84
CA ARG A 171 4.13 4.57 15.86
C ARG A 171 3.23 4.92 14.69
N LEU A 172 2.12 5.61 14.94
CA LEU A 172 1.25 6.12 13.88
C LEU A 172 2.04 7.06 12.96
N VAL A 173 2.69 8.09 13.53
CA VAL A 173 3.53 9.03 12.77
C VAL A 173 4.65 8.30 12.02
N SER A 174 5.32 7.35 12.66
CA SER A 174 6.38 6.55 12.01
C SER A 174 5.85 5.73 10.83
N SER A 175 4.64 5.20 10.95
CA SER A 175 3.99 4.41 9.89
C SER A 175 3.59 5.31 8.72
N LYS A 176 3.07 6.50 9.02
CA LYS A 176 2.76 7.54 8.04
C LYS A 176 4.02 7.99 7.29
N LEU A 177 5.14 8.23 7.98
CA LEU A 177 6.44 8.56 7.37
C LEU A 177 6.99 7.42 6.49
N LEU A 178 6.78 6.16 6.88
CA LEU A 178 7.13 5.00 6.06
C LEU A 178 6.34 5.00 4.74
N CYS A 179 5.04 5.25 4.80
CA CYS A 179 4.19 5.39 3.60
C CYS A 179 4.68 6.53 2.70
N LEU A 180 4.99 7.71 3.26
CA LEU A 180 5.55 8.83 2.48
C LEU A 180 6.87 8.48 1.81
N THR A 181 7.75 7.78 2.53
CA THR A 181 9.04 7.36 1.98
C THR A 181 8.83 6.35 0.83
N ALA A 182 7.89 5.42 0.99
CA ALA A 182 7.52 4.48 -0.06
C ALA A 182 6.90 5.19 -1.28
N MET A 183 6.02 6.18 -1.08
CA MET A 183 5.47 7.01 -2.15
C MET A 183 6.55 7.78 -2.91
N ALA A 184 7.51 8.36 -2.21
CA ALA A 184 8.61 9.09 -2.84
C ALA A 184 9.54 8.15 -3.62
N SER A 185 9.67 6.90 -3.19
CA SER A 185 10.52 5.89 -3.83
C SER A 185 9.82 5.21 -5.02
N ILE A 186 8.49 5.20 -5.03
CA ILE A 186 7.66 4.48 -5.99
C ILE A 186 6.83 5.50 -6.77
N GLU A 187 7.22 5.77 -8.01
CA GLU A 187 6.56 6.73 -8.90
C GLU A 187 5.25 6.18 -9.51
N LEU A 188 4.37 5.57 -8.69
CA LEU A 188 3.07 5.03 -9.10
C LEU A 188 1.93 5.71 -8.34
N PRO A 189 0.70 5.72 -8.88
CA PRO A 189 -0.49 6.01 -8.09
C PRO A 189 -0.51 5.14 -6.83
N PHE A 190 -0.77 5.75 -5.67
CA PHE A 190 -0.52 5.13 -4.38
C PHE A 190 -1.76 5.14 -3.49
N ILE A 191 -2.09 4.00 -2.90
CA ILE A 191 -3.20 3.83 -1.98
C ILE A 191 -2.63 3.32 -0.66
N ASN A 192 -2.78 4.11 0.41
CA ASN A 192 -2.47 3.64 1.75
C ASN A 192 -3.68 2.91 2.34
N ALA A 193 -3.43 1.78 2.99
CA ALA A 193 -4.46 1.06 3.71
C ALA A 193 -3.96 0.49 5.04
N PHE A 194 -4.76 0.67 6.08
CA PHE A 194 -4.61 0.00 7.36
C PHE A 194 -5.27 -1.38 7.29
N SER A 195 -4.47 -2.41 7.45
CA SER A 195 -4.85 -3.82 7.51
C SER A 195 -5.23 -4.27 8.92
N LYS A 196 -5.85 -5.44 9.05
CA LYS A 196 -6.27 -6.06 10.33
C LYS A 196 -7.20 -5.18 11.15
N THR A 197 -8.03 -4.39 10.47
CA THR A 197 -8.94 -3.47 11.14
C THR A 197 -10.05 -4.21 11.89
N ASP A 198 -10.31 -5.46 11.55
CA ASP A 198 -11.16 -6.39 12.31
C ASP A 198 -10.74 -6.53 13.79
N LEU A 199 -9.44 -6.41 14.10
CA LEU A 199 -8.93 -6.52 15.46
C LEU A 199 -9.12 -5.26 16.32
N LEU A 200 -9.61 -4.17 15.72
CA LEU A 200 -9.79 -2.89 16.40
C LEU A 200 -11.19 -2.75 17.01
N THR A 201 -11.24 -2.08 18.15
CA THR A 201 -12.51 -1.65 18.76
C THR A 201 -13.20 -0.59 17.88
N PRO A 202 -14.54 -0.45 17.96
CA PRO A 202 -15.26 0.59 17.21
C PRO A 202 -14.73 2.01 17.47
N SER A 203 -14.33 2.32 18.70
CA SER A 203 -13.73 3.60 19.06
C SER A 203 -12.36 3.83 18.41
N GLU A 204 -11.53 2.80 18.31
CA GLU A 204 -10.23 2.90 17.63
C GLU A 204 -10.40 3.04 16.11
N LYS A 205 -11.39 2.36 15.54
CA LYS A 205 -11.78 2.54 14.13
C LYS A 205 -12.26 3.95 13.87
N GLU A 206 -13.04 4.52 14.78
CA GLU A 206 -13.52 5.90 14.68
C GLU A 206 -12.36 6.89 14.78
N ASN A 207 -11.41 6.70 15.70
CA ASN A 207 -10.22 7.56 15.79
C ASN A 207 -9.37 7.54 14.51
N LEU A 208 -9.20 6.37 13.87
CA LEU A 208 -8.55 6.28 12.56
C LEU A 208 -9.42 6.80 11.41
N ALA A 209 -10.75 6.72 11.56
CA ALA A 209 -11.71 7.17 10.57
C ALA A 209 -11.98 8.68 10.65
N LEU A 210 -11.71 9.34 11.77
CA LEU A 210 -11.82 10.79 11.91
C LEU A 210 -10.64 11.52 11.24
N GLU A 211 -9.54 10.82 10.97
CA GLU A 211 -8.49 11.28 10.05
C GLU A 211 -8.94 11.23 8.56
N ARG A 212 -10.22 10.95 8.26
CA ARG A 212 -10.71 10.74 6.87
C ARG A 212 -11.19 11.97 6.13
N GLU A 213 -11.50 13.09 6.77
CA GLU A 213 -12.21 14.15 6.07
C GLU A 213 -11.26 15.19 5.48
N ASP A 214 -10.66 14.83 4.33
CA ASP A 214 -10.30 15.85 3.36
C ASP A 214 -11.50 16.06 2.41
N PRO A 215 -12.23 17.18 2.48
CA PRO A 215 -13.38 17.47 1.63
C PRO A 215 -13.05 17.62 0.14
N GLY A 216 -11.79 17.42 -0.27
CA GLY A 216 -11.31 17.67 -1.64
C GLY A 216 -11.65 16.62 -2.69
N LEU A 217 -11.90 15.35 -2.34
CA LEU A 217 -12.10 14.31 -3.37
C LEU A 217 -13.52 14.24 -3.96
N ASP A 218 -14.53 14.67 -3.20
CA ASP A 218 -15.92 14.79 -3.68
C ASP A 218 -16.22 16.19 -4.25
N LYS A 219 -15.49 17.24 -3.82
CA LYS A 219 -15.68 18.61 -4.32
C LYS A 219 -15.10 18.87 -5.71
N ILE A 220 -14.05 18.14 -6.11
CA ILE A 220 -13.48 18.26 -7.48
C ILE A 220 -14.50 17.85 -8.56
N CYS A 221 -15.54 17.08 -8.20
CA CYS A 221 -16.59 16.71 -9.14
C CYS A 221 -17.67 17.79 -9.36
N ASN A 222 -17.77 18.81 -8.50
CA ASN A 222 -18.93 19.72 -8.52
C ASN A 222 -18.61 21.22 -8.69
N ASP A 223 -17.36 21.67 -8.52
CA ASP A 223 -17.04 23.10 -8.59
C ASP A 223 -16.36 23.48 -9.92
N PHE A 224 -17.13 23.40 -11.01
CA PHE A 224 -16.94 24.26 -12.17
C PHE A 224 -17.85 25.48 -11.99
N ASP A 225 -17.33 26.55 -11.37
CA ASP A 225 -17.81 27.90 -11.67
C ASP A 225 -16.72 28.95 -11.39
N PRO A 226 -16.58 29.98 -12.24
CA PRO A 226 -15.50 30.96 -12.16
C PRO A 226 -16.02 32.24 -11.49
N ASP A 227 -15.52 32.61 -10.31
CA ASP A 227 -15.42 34.01 -9.89
C ASP A 227 -14.63 34.13 -8.58
N PHE A 228 -13.49 34.84 -8.66
CA PHE A 228 -12.58 35.10 -7.54
C PHE A 228 -12.59 36.61 -7.23
N GLY A 229 -12.86 36.98 -5.98
CA GLY A 229 -12.74 38.35 -5.46
C GLY A 229 -12.59 38.37 -3.92
N PRO A 230 -11.92 39.38 -3.31
CA PRO A 230 -11.00 39.15 -2.18
C PRO A 230 -11.44 39.70 -0.80
N ASP A 231 -10.83 39.09 0.23
CA ASP A 231 -10.37 39.57 1.56
C ASP A 231 -11.28 40.34 2.54
N SER A 232 -11.35 39.78 3.76
CA SER A 232 -11.21 40.44 5.09
C SER A 232 -11.27 39.34 6.16
N GLY A 233 -10.44 39.19 7.19
CA GLY A 233 -9.64 40.10 7.99
C GLY A 233 -10.18 40.08 9.43
N THR A 234 -9.52 39.42 10.40
CA THR A 234 -9.50 39.84 11.82
C THR A 234 -8.58 38.99 12.70
N SER A 235 -7.81 39.71 13.52
CA SER A 235 -6.84 39.28 14.54
C SER A 235 -7.44 39.32 15.94
N THR A 236 -7.00 38.43 16.84
CA THR A 236 -7.14 38.67 18.30
C THR A 236 -6.02 37.99 19.10
N GLU A 237 -5.24 38.81 19.80
CA GLU A 237 -4.25 38.46 20.83
C GLU A 237 -4.93 38.18 22.18
N ILE A 238 -4.36 37.30 23.04
CA ILE A 238 -4.61 37.33 24.49
C ILE A 238 -3.35 37.00 25.30
N ASN A 239 -3.19 37.80 26.36
CA ASN A 239 -2.07 38.08 27.25
C ASN A 239 -1.61 37.00 28.25
N ALA A 240 -0.37 37.17 28.71
CA ALA A 240 0.30 36.48 29.82
C ALA A 240 0.02 37.14 31.20
N ALA A 241 0.08 36.35 32.28
CA ALA A 241 0.22 36.85 33.66
C ALA A 241 0.93 35.83 34.59
N ASP A 242 1.83 36.37 35.42
CA ASP A 242 2.77 35.74 36.37
C ASP A 242 2.16 35.16 37.66
N SER A 243 2.86 34.18 38.27
CA SER A 243 2.97 34.08 39.75
C SER A 243 4.24 33.33 40.20
N LYS A 244 4.87 33.80 41.28
CA LYS A 244 6.19 33.39 41.85
C LYS A 244 6.06 32.57 43.14
N ALA A 245 6.97 31.62 43.38
CA ALA A 245 7.81 31.36 44.59
C ALA A 245 8.33 29.89 44.64
N PRO A 246 9.25 29.48 45.55
CA PRO A 246 10.67 29.84 45.72
C PRO A 246 11.62 28.61 45.61
N ASP A 247 12.95 28.86 45.61
CA ASP A 247 14.04 27.87 45.42
C ASP A 247 14.15 26.78 46.51
N CYS A 248 14.40 25.53 46.10
CA CYS A 248 15.09 24.52 46.91
C CYS A 248 15.94 23.57 46.02
N PHE A 249 17.25 23.58 46.29
CA PHE A 249 18.32 22.91 45.55
C PHE A 249 18.36 21.39 45.79
N ILE A 250 17.67 20.58 44.97
CA ILE A 250 18.04 19.16 44.68
C ILE A 250 17.55 18.76 43.25
N GLU A 251 18.02 19.41 42.17
CA GLU A 251 17.58 19.03 40.81
C GLU A 251 18.67 19.21 39.74
N SER A 252 19.69 18.36 39.72
CA SER A 252 20.65 18.34 38.60
C SER A 252 20.59 17.08 37.73
N ASN A 253 20.12 15.94 38.28
CA ASN A 253 20.06 14.67 37.53
C ASN A 253 18.65 14.25 37.08
N VAL A 254 17.58 14.75 37.71
CA VAL A 254 16.19 14.52 37.26
C VAL A 254 15.80 15.53 36.15
N MET A 255 16.27 16.78 36.28
CA MET A 255 15.98 17.88 35.37
C MET A 255 16.49 17.65 33.94
N ARG A 256 17.65 16.99 33.77
CA ARG A 256 18.21 16.69 32.45
C ARG A 256 17.38 15.67 31.67
N LYS A 257 16.73 14.71 32.35
CA LYS A 257 15.83 13.72 31.71
C LYS A 257 14.44 14.29 31.40
N THR A 258 13.94 15.23 32.21
CA THR A 258 12.62 15.84 32.00
C THR A 258 12.63 16.90 30.91
N THR A 259 13.73 17.66 30.75
CA THR A 259 13.89 18.63 29.65
C THR A 259 14.06 17.95 28.29
N THR A 260 14.79 16.82 28.19
CA THR A 260 14.86 16.05 26.94
C THR A 260 13.52 15.45 26.56
N ARG A 261 12.75 14.92 27.53
CA ARG A 261 11.39 14.41 27.26
C ARG A 261 10.44 15.50 26.78
N LYS A 262 10.43 16.68 27.41
CA LYS A 262 9.60 17.82 26.95
C LYS A 262 9.99 18.29 25.56
N SER A 263 11.28 18.34 25.25
CA SER A 263 11.80 18.66 23.91
C SER A 263 11.41 17.61 22.87
N GLN A 264 11.47 16.31 23.21
CA GLN A 264 11.09 15.21 22.32
C GLN A 264 9.58 15.17 22.05
N HIS A 265 8.74 15.39 23.06
CA HIS A 265 7.30 15.48 22.86
C HIS A 265 6.95 16.64 21.92
N ARG A 266 7.59 17.80 22.08
CA ARG A 266 7.37 18.94 21.19
C ARG A 266 7.78 18.65 19.74
N LEU A 267 8.85 17.89 19.52
CA LEU A 267 9.25 17.44 18.19
C LEU A 267 8.20 16.52 17.57
N TRP A 268 7.68 15.55 18.33
CA TRP A 268 6.65 14.65 17.83
C TRP A 268 5.35 15.36 17.47
N TYR A 269 4.92 16.34 18.26
CA TYR A 269 3.75 17.15 17.93
C TYR A 269 3.93 17.94 16.63
N LEU A 270 5.11 18.53 16.41
CA LEU A 270 5.40 19.24 15.16
C LEU A 270 5.49 18.29 13.95
N LEU A 271 5.96 17.06 14.16
CA LEU A 271 5.96 16.02 13.13
C LEU A 271 4.56 15.50 12.83
N GLU A 272 3.71 15.35 13.85
CA GLU A 272 2.30 14.98 13.72
C GLU A 272 1.57 16.03 12.88
N GLU A 273 1.69 17.32 13.24
CA GLU A 273 1.12 18.45 12.49
C GLU A 273 1.57 18.46 11.02
N LEU A 274 2.88 18.33 10.77
CA LEU A 274 3.43 18.31 9.40
C LEU A 274 2.91 17.12 8.58
N VAL A 275 2.74 15.96 9.20
CA VAL A 275 2.30 14.74 8.53
C VAL A 275 0.77 14.72 8.33
N GLU A 276 0.00 15.29 9.25
CA GLU A 276 -1.45 15.43 9.16
C GLU A 276 -1.85 16.43 8.06
N ASP A 277 -1.07 17.49 7.87
CA ASP A 277 -1.30 18.49 6.82
C ASP A 277 -1.04 17.96 5.39
N MET A 278 -0.61 16.71 5.22
CA MET A 278 -0.31 16.11 3.92
C MET A 278 -1.55 15.42 3.31
N PRO A 279 -2.21 15.99 2.28
CA PRO A 279 -3.47 15.47 1.74
C PRO A 279 -3.32 14.09 1.07
N TYR A 280 -2.11 13.73 0.62
CA TYR A 280 -1.85 12.44 -0.04
C TYR A 280 -1.77 11.26 0.93
N LEU A 281 -1.85 11.51 2.24
CA LEU A 281 -1.57 10.52 3.26
C LEU A 281 -2.81 9.84 3.84
N HIS A 282 -3.94 9.94 3.15
CA HIS A 282 -5.17 9.29 3.60
C HIS A 282 -5.04 7.76 3.62
N HIS A 283 -5.44 7.13 4.73
CA HIS A 283 -5.43 5.68 4.88
C HIS A 283 -6.85 5.10 4.84
N MET A 284 -7.06 4.17 3.91
CA MET A 284 -8.30 3.39 3.87
C MET A 284 -8.25 2.28 4.93
N LEU A 285 -9.39 1.95 5.53
CA LEU A 285 -9.46 0.83 6.48
C LEU A 285 -9.84 -0.44 5.72
N VAL A 286 -9.03 -1.50 5.83
CA VAL A 286 -9.27 -2.79 5.19
C VAL A 286 -9.24 -3.94 6.21
N ALA A 287 -10.22 -4.83 6.09
CA ALA A 287 -10.26 -6.13 6.75
C ALA A 287 -10.55 -7.18 5.68
N VAL A 288 -9.70 -8.20 5.60
CA VAL A 288 -9.77 -9.17 4.49
C VAL A 288 -11.09 -9.97 4.53
N GLU A 289 -11.64 -10.16 5.72
CA GLU A 289 -12.95 -10.82 5.92
C GLU A 289 -14.14 -9.92 5.55
N ASP A 290 -13.96 -8.60 5.55
CA ASP A 290 -15.00 -7.64 5.21
C ASP A 290 -14.98 -7.32 3.70
N LYS A 291 -15.96 -7.89 2.99
CA LYS A 291 -16.15 -7.70 1.55
C LYS A 291 -16.28 -6.22 1.17
N ASP A 292 -16.96 -5.41 1.96
CA ASP A 292 -17.21 -4.00 1.62
C ASP A 292 -15.93 -3.16 1.73
N SER A 293 -15.09 -3.45 2.72
CA SER A 293 -13.76 -2.83 2.81
C SER A 293 -12.87 -3.19 1.63
N MET A 294 -12.85 -4.46 1.23
CA MET A 294 -12.06 -4.94 0.09
C MET A 294 -12.57 -4.36 -1.24
N LEU A 295 -13.88 -4.25 -1.42
CA LEU A 295 -14.50 -3.60 -2.57
C LEU A 295 -14.14 -2.12 -2.67
N ARG A 296 -14.08 -1.39 -1.54
CA ARG A 296 -13.65 0.01 -1.53
C ARG A 296 -12.20 0.16 -2.01
N ILE A 297 -11.29 -0.68 -1.53
CA ILE A 297 -9.89 -0.71 -1.99
C ILE A 297 -9.84 -1.03 -3.48
N LEU A 298 -10.58 -2.05 -3.94
CA LEU A 298 -10.62 -2.44 -5.34
C LEU A 298 -11.12 -1.30 -6.25
N ARG A 299 -12.19 -0.60 -5.87
CA ARG A 299 -12.70 0.55 -6.62
C ARG A 299 -11.68 1.69 -6.69
N ALA A 300 -10.99 1.98 -5.59
CA ALA A 300 -9.92 2.97 -5.57
C ALA A 300 -8.76 2.56 -6.48
N ALA A 301 -8.35 1.28 -6.44
CA ALA A 301 -7.31 0.72 -7.28
C ALA A 301 -7.68 0.78 -8.77
N ASP A 302 -8.90 0.35 -9.12
CA ASP A 302 -9.42 0.38 -10.50
C ASP A 302 -9.53 1.80 -11.05
N ARG A 303 -9.84 2.79 -10.20
CA ARG A 303 -9.85 4.21 -10.60
C ARG A 303 -8.44 4.73 -10.82
N ALA A 304 -7.50 4.37 -9.94
CA ALA A 304 -6.12 4.84 -9.98
C ALA A 304 -5.32 4.24 -11.15
N ASN A 305 -5.48 2.95 -11.45
CA ASN A 305 -4.84 2.30 -12.60
C ASN A 305 -5.64 2.49 -13.92
N GLY A 306 -6.86 3.03 -13.83
CA GLY A 306 -7.73 3.30 -14.97
C GLY A 306 -8.43 2.07 -15.54
N TYR A 307 -8.52 0.96 -14.79
CA TYR A 307 -9.30 -0.23 -15.16
C TYR A 307 -10.78 0.12 -15.41
N VAL A 308 -11.34 1.08 -14.65
CA VAL A 308 -12.71 1.59 -14.87
C VAL A 308 -12.91 2.11 -16.30
N PHE A 309 -11.88 2.72 -16.89
CA PHE A 309 -11.89 3.22 -18.27
C PHE A 309 -11.49 2.16 -19.29
N GLY A 310 -10.92 1.03 -18.84
CA GLY A 310 -10.54 -0.09 -19.69
C GLY A 310 -11.72 -0.73 -20.43
N GLY A 311 -12.95 -0.57 -19.91
CA GLY A 311 -14.18 -0.98 -20.60
C GLY A 311 -14.59 -0.09 -21.78
N LEU A 312 -13.95 1.07 -21.99
CA LEU A 312 -14.26 1.99 -23.09
C LEU A 312 -13.57 1.61 -24.42
N THR A 313 -12.76 0.55 -24.46
CA THR A 313 -12.32 -0.04 -25.73
C THR A 313 -13.47 -0.87 -26.29
N GLN A 314 -14.00 -0.44 -27.45
CA GLN A 314 -15.15 -0.99 -28.21
C GLN A 314 -15.49 -2.45 -27.86
N GLY A 315 -16.46 -2.68 -26.97
CA GLY A 315 -16.96 -4.03 -26.69
C GLY A 315 -17.83 -4.21 -25.43
N ASN A 316 -17.59 -3.45 -24.35
CA ASN A 316 -18.18 -3.77 -23.05
C ASN A 316 -19.06 -2.66 -22.46
N ASP A 317 -20.28 -2.50 -22.99
CA ASP A 317 -21.32 -1.66 -22.39
C ASP A 317 -21.88 -2.23 -21.06
N CYS A 318 -21.51 -3.46 -20.67
CA CYS A 318 -22.10 -4.15 -19.52
C CYS A 318 -21.57 -3.71 -18.15
N ILE A 319 -20.40 -3.07 -18.05
CA ILE A 319 -19.77 -2.73 -16.75
C ILE A 319 -20.38 -1.43 -16.15
N MET A 320 -20.97 -0.57 -16.98
CA MET A 320 -21.66 0.65 -16.53
C MET A 320 -22.91 0.34 -15.68
N GLY A 321 -23.52 -0.84 -15.83
CA GLY A 321 -24.74 -1.22 -15.10
C GLY A 321 -24.52 -1.45 -13.59
N ILE A 322 -23.39 -2.02 -13.20
CA ILE A 322 -23.11 -2.35 -11.78
C ILE A 322 -22.66 -1.11 -11.00
N SER A 323 -22.02 -0.15 -11.67
CA SER A 323 -21.62 1.12 -11.04
C SER A 323 -22.80 2.11 -10.89
N ALA A 324 -23.82 2.02 -11.75
CA ALA A 324 -24.96 2.93 -11.74
C ALA A 324 -26.13 2.49 -10.83
N GLN A 325 -26.20 1.22 -10.42
CA GLN A 325 -27.31 0.71 -9.60
C GLN A 325 -27.14 0.84 -8.09
N ALA A 326 -26.08 1.49 -7.61
CA ALA A 326 -25.83 1.72 -6.19
C ALA A 326 -25.55 3.19 -5.84
N LEU A 327 -26.21 4.10 -6.58
CA LEU A 327 -26.48 5.48 -6.14
C LEU A 327 -27.80 5.51 -5.37
#